data_AF-A0AAD3DQ77-F1
#
_entry.id   AF-A0AAD3DQ77-F1
#
_cell.length_a   1.000
_cell.length_b   1.000
_cell.length_c   1.000
_cell.angle_alpha   90.00
_cell.angle_beta   90.00
_cell.angle_gamma   90.00
#
_symmetry.space_group_name_H-M   'P 1'
#
loop_
_entity.id
_entity.type
_entity.pdbx_description
1 polymer ?
#
loop_
_entity_poly.entity_id
_entity_poly.type
_entity_poly.pdbx_seq_one_letter_code
_entity_poly.pdbx_strand_id
1 'polypeptide(L)'
;MATAGSAVADGQGIPEGYKILQEGKARILKKGNEVFYNEAQVTNRDLSVAALRLFLQRREKEIASGTLKRGRKERREKAKERKKEAAAAAETEPAKEAEQQAEVKQEAA
;
A
#
# COMPACT_ATOMS: atom_id res chain seq x y z
N MET A 1 -5.20 20.15 26.54
CA MET A 1 -5.23 18.89 27.30
C MET A 1 -5.67 17.78 26.37
N ALA A 2 -4.80 16.81 26.07
CA ALA A 2 -5.14 15.64 25.28
C ALA A 2 -4.54 14.38 25.94
N THR A 3 -5.29 13.81 26.87
CA THR A 3 -5.22 12.40 27.30
C THR A 3 -6.04 11.59 26.28
N ALA A 4 -5.75 10.35 25.87
CA ALA A 4 -4.98 9.28 26.50
C ALA A 4 -4.45 8.35 25.40
N GLY A 5 -3.12 8.16 25.35
CA GLY A 5 -2.57 6.93 24.79
C GLY A 5 -2.70 5.85 25.86
N SER A 6 -3.81 5.10 25.84
CA SER A 6 -3.98 3.95 26.73
C SER A 6 -2.91 2.92 26.41
N ALA A 7 -1.81 2.96 27.16
CA ALA A 7 -0.83 1.90 27.22
C ALA A 7 -1.59 0.65 27.68
N VAL A 8 -1.83 -0.28 26.75
CA VAL A 8 -2.36 -1.60 27.10
C VAL A 8 -1.38 -2.19 28.10
N ALA A 9 -1.88 -2.32 29.33
CA ALA A 9 -1.17 -2.81 30.49
C ALA A 9 -0.70 -4.23 30.23
N ASP A 10 0.47 -4.53 30.78
CA ASP A 10 1.21 -5.75 30.60
C ASP A 10 0.37 -6.97 31.00
N GLY A 11 -0.17 -7.69 30.02
CA GLY A 11 -0.76 -9.02 30.21
C GLY A 11 -2.25 -9.19 29.90
N GLN A 12 -3.04 -8.13 29.70
CA GLN A 12 -4.47 -8.27 29.41
C GLN A 12 -4.73 -8.44 27.90
N GLY A 13 -5.03 -9.66 27.47
CA GLY A 13 -5.43 -9.99 26.09
C GLY A 13 -4.41 -10.81 25.29
N ILE A 14 -3.41 -11.42 25.93
CA ILE A 14 -2.50 -12.35 25.25
C ILE A 14 -3.24 -13.68 25.06
N PRO A 15 -3.47 -14.15 23.82
CA PRO A 15 -4.08 -15.46 23.60
C PRO A 15 -3.16 -16.58 24.11
N GLU A 16 -3.74 -17.68 24.58
CA GLU A 16 -2.98 -18.81 25.11
C GLU A 16 -1.96 -19.34 24.07
N GLY A 17 -0.74 -19.63 24.54
CA GLY A 17 0.36 -20.10 23.69
C GLY A 17 1.14 -19.00 22.96
N TYR A 18 0.79 -17.73 23.12
CA TYR A 18 1.56 -16.60 22.59
C TYR A 18 2.50 -16.00 23.66
N LYS A 19 3.66 -15.55 23.21
CA LYS A 19 4.66 -14.81 23.99
C LYS A 19 4.77 -13.39 23.47
N ILE A 20 4.92 -12.41 24.35
CA ILE A 20 5.28 -11.05 23.96
C ILE A 20 6.80 -10.96 23.84
N LEU A 21 7.27 -10.54 22.67
CA LEU A 21 8.63 -10.11 22.42
C LEU A 21 8.66 -8.59 22.31
N GLN A 22 9.68 -7.96 22.86
CA GLN A 22 9.87 -6.51 22.77
C GLN A 22 11.09 -6.21 21.90
N GLU A 23 10.90 -5.39 20.88
CA GLU A 23 11.97 -4.88 20.03
C GLU A 23 11.90 -3.35 19.97
N GLY A 24 12.85 -2.69 20.63
CA GLY A 24 12.81 -1.24 20.82
C GLY A 24 11.49 -0.81 21.48
N LYS A 25 10.66 -0.09 20.71
CA LYS A 25 9.33 0.38 21.15
C LYS A 25 8.17 -0.54 20.71
N ALA A 26 8.43 -1.53 19.88
CA ALA A 26 7.42 -2.45 19.39
C ALA A 26 7.24 -3.64 20.34
N ARG A 27 5.99 -4.09 20.52
CA ARG A 27 5.62 -5.32 21.22
C ARG A 27 5.00 -6.28 20.20
N ILE A 28 5.53 -7.50 20.11
CA ILE A 28 5.21 -8.49 19.09
C ILE A 28 4.67 -9.74 19.77
N LEU A 29 3.55 -10.27 19.27
CA LEU A 29 3.01 -11.57 19.69
C LEU A 29 3.65 -12.68 18.86
N LYS A 30 4.35 -13.64 19.51
CA LYS A 30 4.94 -14.82 18.86
C LYS A 30 4.34 -16.10 19.43
N LYS A 31 3.82 -16.95 18.55
CA LYS A 31 3.36 -18.30 18.89
C LYS A 31 4.47 -19.31 18.68
N GLY A 32 5.08 -19.76 19.78
CA GLY A 32 6.12 -20.79 19.78
C GLY A 32 7.20 -20.60 18.70
N ASN A 33 7.42 -21.64 17.90
CA ASN A 33 8.29 -21.63 16.71
C ASN A 33 7.49 -21.70 15.39
N GLU A 34 6.18 -21.47 15.41
CA GLU A 34 5.38 -21.41 14.18
C GLU A 34 5.76 -20.20 13.31
N VAL A 35 6.25 -19.12 13.93
CA VAL A 35 6.66 -17.90 13.25
C VAL A 35 8.14 -17.62 13.51
N PHE A 36 8.88 -17.40 12.43
CA PHE A 36 10.31 -17.13 12.46
C PHE A 36 10.60 -15.74 13.07
N TYR A 37 11.52 -15.70 14.04
CA TYR A 37 12.06 -14.48 14.60
C TYR A 37 13.58 -14.67 14.77
N ASN A 38 14.36 -13.74 14.24
CA ASN A 38 15.80 -13.72 14.40
C ASN A 38 16.23 -12.46 15.17
N GLU A 39 16.84 -12.68 16.33
CA GLU A 39 17.34 -11.64 17.22
C GLU A 39 18.60 -10.95 16.64
N ALA A 40 19.45 -11.67 15.91
CA ALA A 40 20.63 -11.08 15.26
C ALA A 40 20.26 -10.04 14.17
N GLN A 41 19.01 -10.04 13.71
CA GLN A 41 18.50 -9.10 12.72
C GLN A 41 17.92 -7.81 13.32
N VAL A 42 17.93 -7.64 14.64
CA VAL A 42 17.49 -6.38 15.29
C VAL A 42 18.28 -5.20 14.73
N THR A 43 19.61 -5.32 14.61
CA THR A 43 20.47 -4.25 14.07
C THR A 43 20.11 -3.86 12.63
N ASN A 44 19.75 -4.82 11.79
CA ASN A 44 19.32 -4.56 10.41
C ASN A 44 17.99 -3.78 10.37
N ARG A 45 17.09 -4.07 11.30
CA ARG A 45 15.80 -3.37 11.45
C ARG A 45 16.02 -1.95 11.97
N ASP A 46 16.88 -1.77 12.95
CA ASP A 46 17.24 -0.45 13.49
C ASP A 46 17.85 0.46 12.42
N LEU A 47 18.78 -0.06 11.61
CA LEU A 47 19.37 0.69 10.51
C LEU A 47 18.32 1.13 9.49
N SER A 48 17.40 0.22 9.15
CA SER A 48 16.30 0.50 8.22
C SER A 48 15.37 1.59 8.76
N VAL A 49 15.04 1.55 10.06
CA VAL A 49 14.23 2.58 10.73
C VAL A 49 14.96 3.93 10.74
N ALA A 50 16.26 3.95 11.00
CA ALA A 50 17.06 5.17 10.98
C ALA A 50 17.09 5.82 9.59
N ALA A 51 17.31 5.01 8.55
CA ALA A 51 17.30 5.47 7.15
C ALA A 51 15.94 6.08 6.77
N LEU A 52 14.84 5.42 7.13
CA LEU A 52 13.49 5.94 6.87
C LEU A 52 13.24 7.27 7.60
N ARG A 53 13.66 7.41 8.86
CA ARG A 53 13.53 8.67 9.61
C ARG A 53 14.28 9.82 8.95
N LEU A 54 15.53 9.57 8.55
CA LEU A 54 16.34 10.58 7.85
C LEU A 54 15.71 10.95 6.51
N PHE A 55 15.20 9.97 5.77
CA PHE A 55 14.51 10.21 4.51
C PHE A 55 13.25 11.06 4.70
N LEU A 56 12.42 10.77 5.70
CA LEU A 56 11.23 11.57 6.00
C LEU A 56 11.58 13.02 6.29
N GLN A 57 12.57 13.26 7.15
CA GLN A 57 13.06 14.62 7.44
C GLN A 57 13.55 15.35 6.18
N ARG A 58 14.29 14.64 5.31
CA ARG A 58 14.76 15.21 4.05
C ARG A 58 13.61 15.51 3.10
N ARG A 59 12.65 14.58 2.99
CA ARG A 59 11.46 14.73 2.15
C ARG A 59 10.59 15.91 2.58
N GLU A 60 10.41 16.12 3.88
CA GLU A 60 9.71 17.29 4.42
C GLU A 60 10.38 18.60 4.01
N LYS A 61 11.72 18.68 4.10
CA LYS A 61 12.50 19.82 3.62
C LYS A 61 12.33 20.05 2.12
N GLU A 62 12.37 19.00 1.32
CA GLU A 62 12.20 19.07 -0.15
C GLU A 62 10.77 19.44 -0.59
N ILE A 63 9.76 19.08 0.21
CA ILE A 63 8.37 19.53 0.03
C ILE A 63 8.27 21.02 0.36
N ALA A 64 8.86 21.44 1.49
CA ALA A 64 8.86 22.82 1.94
C ALA A 64 9.60 23.75 0.96
N SER A 65 10.72 23.29 0.39
CA SER A 65 11.48 24.03 -0.64
C SER A 65 10.78 24.08 -2.01
N GLY A 66 9.64 23.40 -2.17
CA GLY A 66 8.87 23.40 -3.41
C GLY A 66 9.42 22.48 -4.52
N THR A 67 10.55 21.80 -4.28
CA THR A 67 11.24 20.95 -5.26
C THR A 67 10.38 19.75 -5.69
N LEU A 68 9.56 19.21 -4.79
CA LEU A 68 8.70 18.04 -5.05
C LEU A 68 7.33 18.37 -5.67
N LYS A 69 6.97 19.65 -5.87
CA LYS A 69 5.64 20.05 -6.38
C LYS A 69 5.39 19.67 -7.84
N ARG A 70 6.44 19.43 -8.65
CA ARG A 70 6.29 19.08 -10.08
C ARG A 70 5.68 17.69 -10.31
N GLY A 71 5.95 16.70 -9.45
CA GLY A 71 5.53 15.32 -9.70
C GLY A 71 4.06 14.97 -9.43
N ARG A 72 3.32 15.75 -8.63
CA ARG A 72 1.92 15.45 -8.29
C ARG A 72 0.94 15.99 -9.34
N LYS A 73 1.21 17.18 -9.88
CA LYS A 73 0.38 17.78 -10.94
C LYS A 73 0.52 17.00 -12.24
N GLU A 74 1.76 16.71 -12.65
CA GLU A 74 2.06 15.91 -13.85
C GLU A 74 1.50 14.48 -13.76
N ARG A 75 1.59 13.81 -12.59
CA ARG A 75 0.95 12.48 -12.42
C ARG A 75 -0.58 12.56 -12.47
N ARG A 76 -1.18 13.63 -11.91
CA ARG A 76 -2.63 13.82 -11.94
C ARG A 76 -3.12 14.12 -13.34
N GLU A 77 -2.36 14.87 -14.13
CA GLU A 77 -2.67 15.15 -15.53
C GLU A 77 -2.52 13.89 -16.39
N LYS A 78 -1.41 13.15 -16.27
CA LYS A 78 -1.23 11.85 -16.95
C LYS A 78 -2.29 10.81 -16.59
N ALA A 79 -2.76 10.78 -15.33
CA ALA A 79 -3.84 9.89 -14.92
C ALA A 79 -5.21 10.29 -15.49
N LYS A 80 -5.45 11.59 -15.73
CA LYS A 80 -6.66 12.08 -16.38
C LYS A 80 -6.65 11.78 -17.88
N GLU A 81 -5.50 11.94 -18.54
CA GLU A 81 -5.32 11.61 -19.96
C GLU A 81 -5.59 10.12 -20.22
N ARG A 82 -4.99 9.22 -19.44
CA ARG A 82 -5.24 7.76 -19.55
C ARG A 82 -6.69 7.35 -19.34
N LYS A 83 -7.41 8.03 -18.44
CA LYS A 83 -8.85 7.79 -18.23
C LYS A 83 -9.69 8.27 -19.42
N LYS A 84 -9.29 9.37 -20.06
CA LYS A 84 -9.97 9.91 -21.23
C LYS A 84 -9.75 9.02 -22.46
N GLU A 85 -8.54 8.50 -22.63
CA GLU A 85 -8.20 7.54 -23.69
C GLU A 85 -8.94 6.20 -23.50
N ALA A 86 -9.01 5.68 -22.27
CA ALA A 86 -9.76 4.46 -21.98
C ALA A 86 -11.28 4.61 -22.17
N ALA A 87 -11.84 5.80 -21.88
CA ALA A 87 -13.25 6.08 -22.14
C ALA A 87 -13.56 6.21 -23.64
N ALA A 88 -12.67 6.85 -24.41
CA ALA A 88 -12.81 6.98 -25.86
C ALA A 88 -12.69 5.63 -26.60
N ALA A 89 -11.85 4.71 -26.10
CA ALA A 89 -11.71 3.37 -26.67
C ALA A 89 -12.93 2.47 -26.40
N ALA A 90 -13.67 2.72 -25.30
CA ALA A 90 -14.87 1.96 -24.94
C ALA A 90 -16.12 2.35 -25.76
N GLU A 91 -16.13 3.54 -26.37
CA GLU A 91 -17.28 4.01 -27.16
C GLU A 91 -17.23 3.57 -28.65
N THR A 92 -16.10 3.03 -29.14
CA THR A 92 -15.95 2.62 -30.54
C THR A 92 -16.22 1.14 -30.83
N GLU A 93 -16.46 0.30 -29.82
CA GLU A 93 -16.57 -1.16 -29.99
C GLU A 93 -17.98 -1.79 -30.02
N PRO A 94 -19.14 -1.11 -29.79
CA PRO A 94 -20.41 -1.86 -29.80
C PRO A 94 -20.98 -2.06 -31.22
N ALA A 95 -20.33 -1.59 -32.28
CA ALA A 95 -20.90 -1.59 -33.63
C ALA A 95 -20.49 -2.77 -34.53
N LYS A 96 -19.43 -3.54 -34.19
CA LYS A 96 -18.93 -4.61 -35.08
C LYS A 96 -19.31 -6.04 -34.67
N GLU A 97 -19.79 -6.27 -33.46
CA GLU A 97 -20.23 -7.60 -33.03
C GLU A 97 -21.69 -7.94 -33.42
N ALA A 98 -22.51 -6.94 -33.78
CA ALA A 98 -23.90 -7.15 -34.14
C ALA A 98 -24.11 -7.70 -35.56
N GLU A 99 -23.20 -7.42 -36.51
CA GLU A 99 -23.33 -7.92 -37.89
C GLU A 99 -22.89 -9.39 -38.03
N GLN A 100 -21.93 -9.86 -37.23
CA GLN A 100 -21.40 -11.23 -37.37
C GLN A 100 -22.31 -12.31 -36.78
N GLN A 101 -23.24 -11.96 -35.87
CA GLN A 101 -24.18 -12.93 -35.28
C GLN A 101 -25.48 -13.11 -36.08
N ALA A 102 -25.77 -12.20 -37.03
CA ALA A 102 -26.94 -12.31 -37.90
C ALA A 102 -26.71 -13.28 -39.07
N GLU A 103 -25.48 -13.34 -39.59
CA GLU A 103 -25.16 -14.12 -40.80
C GLU A 103 -25.02 -15.62 -40.51
N VAL A 104 -24.50 -16.02 -39.34
CA VAL A 104 -24.30 -17.44 -38.99
C VAL A 104 -25.62 -18.18 -38.72
N LYS A 105 -26.73 -17.46 -38.46
CA LYS A 105 -28.01 -18.08 -38.11
C LYS A 105 -28.93 -18.36 -39.31
N GLN A 106 -28.56 -17.92 -40.53
CA GLN A 106 -29.37 -18.14 -41.74
C GLN A 106 -28.95 -19.35 -42.58
N GLU A 107 -27.79 -19.96 -42.33
CA GLU A 107 -27.32 -21.14 -43.08
C GLU A 107 -27.68 -22.50 -42.42
N ALA A 108 -28.38 -22.50 -41.28
CA ALA A 108 -28.70 -23.72 -40.54
C ALA A 108 -30.21 -24.09 -40.52
N ALA A 109 -30.98 -23.67 -41.53
CA ALA A 109 -32.40 -24.03 -41.70
C ALA A 109 -32.65 -24.77 -43.01
#